data_AF-A0A424KRE4-F1
#
_entry.id   AF-A0A424KRE4-F1
#
_cell.length_a   1.000
_cell.length_b   1.000
_cell.length_c   1.000
_cell.angle_alpha   90.00
_cell.angle_beta   90.00
_cell.angle_gamma   90.00
#
_symmetry.space_group_name_H-M   'P 1'
#
loop_
_entity.id
_entity.type
_entity.pdbx_description
1 polymer ?
#
loop_
_entity_poly.entity_id
_entity_poly.type
_entity_poly.pdbx_seq_one_letter_code
_entity_poly.pdbx_strand_id
1 'polypeptide(L)'
;MISRIFGSAGLSGVMLATGVQAESAPAPERLLHRRDGAPPLVVERVAATADGVQATVVSSGLAREQLVEWDRIAGIDPGPRGVLEAGVETGIENGTMLWRGRTRLERGDARLARAAFEAALEASFDSPASFRSGTARIALEGMTRSSIAMGESSRVLGEATLFAELEASGESPSRFGQFGGLIDAETGLLTAVPPVGGSEDRSRMLEWFRRVPTADSAQASRRDLLSRLMARRGPPEERPATLGAGDRLLYRLTELDGDDSGTRERARRQLLEGIRDFPRWKASWVRFFVGRAALERDTDPERRMRGVLDLVHVLAFESAAPPVLRRESLRLAVTALRELGREESAAILESILFAEHPDGLLPETTP
;
A
#
# COMPACT_ATOMS: atom_id res chain seq x y z
N MET A 1 -89.99 -38.52 -56.80
CA MET A 1 -90.28 -38.38 -55.35
C MET A 1 -89.12 -37.62 -54.71
N ILE A 2 -89.45 -36.66 -53.86
CA ILE A 2 -88.65 -35.52 -53.39
C ILE A 2 -87.64 -35.91 -52.29
N SER A 3 -86.44 -35.28 -52.30
CA SER A 3 -85.73 -34.59 -51.19
C SER A 3 -84.20 -34.70 -51.34
N ARG A 4 -83.48 -33.59 -51.58
CA ARG A 4 -82.79 -32.68 -50.62
C ARG A 4 -81.36 -33.17 -50.26
N ILE A 5 -80.29 -32.39 -50.10
CA ILE A 5 -79.87 -30.98 -50.31
C ILE A 5 -78.38 -30.88 -49.80
N PHE A 6 -77.56 -29.95 -50.34
CA PHE A 6 -76.24 -29.40 -49.90
C PHE A 6 -74.99 -30.33 -49.82
N GLY A 7 -73.76 -29.93 -50.19
CA GLY A 7 -73.25 -28.62 -50.60
C GLY A 7 -71.72 -28.58 -50.86
N SER A 8 -71.32 -27.42 -51.41
CA SER A 8 -70.02 -26.72 -51.50
C SER A 8 -68.75 -27.37 -52.07
N ALA A 9 -68.26 -26.74 -53.14
CA ALA A 9 -66.94 -26.86 -53.73
C ALA A 9 -65.87 -26.08 -52.93
N GLY A 10 -64.66 -26.65 -52.83
CA GLY A 10 -63.46 -25.99 -52.29
C GLY A 10 -62.52 -25.57 -53.42
N LEU A 11 -62.28 -24.26 -53.52
CA LEU A 11 -61.23 -23.64 -54.34
C LEU A 11 -59.95 -23.55 -53.50
N SER A 12 -58.87 -24.18 -53.97
CA SER A 12 -57.52 -24.00 -53.40
C SER A 12 -56.85 -22.78 -54.04
N GLY A 13 -56.70 -21.72 -53.24
CA GLY A 13 -55.90 -20.54 -53.57
C GLY A 13 -54.48 -20.67 -53.00
N VAL A 14 -53.49 -20.51 -53.88
CA VAL A 14 -52.06 -20.40 -53.55
C VAL A 14 -51.82 -19.04 -52.91
N MET A 15 -51.54 -18.99 -51.60
CA MET A 15 -51.02 -17.80 -50.93
C MET A 15 -49.50 -17.75 -51.05
N LEU A 16 -49.01 -16.73 -51.77
CA LEU A 16 -47.63 -16.27 -51.70
C LEU A 16 -47.42 -15.56 -50.35
N ALA A 17 -46.69 -16.22 -49.44
CA ALA A 17 -46.22 -15.59 -48.21
C ALA A 17 -45.04 -14.66 -48.53
N THR A 18 -45.30 -13.36 -48.59
CA THR A 18 -44.25 -12.33 -48.52
C THR A 18 -43.63 -12.37 -47.13
N GLY A 19 -42.44 -12.96 -47.02
CA GLY A 19 -41.63 -12.93 -45.81
C GLY A 19 -41.20 -11.50 -45.51
N VAL A 20 -41.85 -10.86 -44.54
CA VAL A 20 -41.32 -9.68 -43.87
C VAL A 20 -40.13 -10.18 -43.05
N GLN A 21 -38.90 -9.92 -43.53
CA GLN A 21 -37.74 -9.98 -42.67
C GLN A 21 -37.97 -8.95 -41.56
N ALA A 22 -38.22 -9.44 -40.35
CA ALA A 22 -38.15 -8.60 -39.16
C ALA A 22 -36.72 -8.06 -39.09
N GLU A 23 -36.55 -6.76 -39.37
CA GLU A 23 -35.39 -6.02 -38.91
C GLU A 23 -35.29 -6.29 -37.41
N SER A 24 -34.27 -7.03 -36.98
CA SER A 24 -34.00 -7.18 -35.56
C SER A 24 -33.77 -5.76 -35.03
N ALA A 25 -34.60 -5.32 -34.08
CA ALA A 25 -34.32 -4.10 -33.34
C ALA A 25 -32.84 -4.13 -32.90
N PRO A 26 -32.08 -3.04 -33.07
CA PRO A 26 -30.69 -3.01 -32.63
C PRO A 26 -30.68 -3.46 -31.17
N ALA A 27 -29.85 -4.48 -30.87
CA ALA A 27 -29.70 -4.94 -29.50
C ALA A 27 -29.40 -3.71 -28.62
N PRO A 28 -30.04 -3.58 -27.45
CA PRO A 28 -29.82 -2.41 -26.60
C PRO A 28 -28.32 -2.22 -26.39
N GLU A 29 -27.84 -1.00 -26.63
CA GLU A 29 -26.43 -0.67 -26.43
C GLU A 29 -26.06 -1.00 -24.99
N ARG A 30 -25.11 -1.90 -24.83
CA ARG A 30 -24.62 -2.32 -23.53
C ARG A 30 -23.61 -1.29 -23.04
N LEU A 31 -23.85 -0.72 -21.85
CA LEU A 31 -23.02 0.35 -21.31
C LEU A 31 -22.13 -0.13 -20.15
N LEU A 32 -20.91 0.39 -20.11
CA LEU A 32 -20.04 0.39 -18.94
C LEU A 32 -20.08 1.78 -18.31
N HIS A 33 -20.63 1.88 -17.11
CA HIS A 33 -20.77 3.11 -16.34
C HIS A 33 -19.49 3.39 -15.56
N ARG A 34 -19.02 4.64 -15.55
CA ARG A 34 -17.73 5.02 -14.95
C ARG A 34 -17.88 5.88 -13.71
N ARG A 35 -16.98 5.70 -12.74
CA ARG A 35 -16.91 6.46 -11.47
C ARG A 35 -16.09 7.74 -11.56
N ASP A 36 -15.28 7.88 -12.60
CA ASP A 36 -14.38 9.03 -12.77
C ASP A 36 -15.06 10.25 -13.41
N GLY A 37 -16.40 10.22 -13.53
CA GLY A 37 -17.20 11.31 -14.10
C GLY A 37 -17.15 11.40 -15.63
N ALA A 38 -16.43 10.50 -16.29
CA ALA A 38 -16.44 10.38 -17.74
C ALA A 38 -17.74 9.72 -18.24
N PRO A 39 -18.13 9.94 -19.51
CA PRO A 39 -19.32 9.33 -20.07
C PRO A 39 -19.21 7.79 -20.08
N PRO A 40 -20.35 7.07 -19.98
CA PRO A 40 -20.38 5.62 -20.15
C PRO A 40 -19.76 5.19 -21.49
N LEU A 41 -19.15 4.00 -21.50
CA LEU A 41 -18.59 3.40 -22.70
C LEU A 41 -19.59 2.39 -23.28
N VAL A 42 -19.82 2.45 -24.59
CA VAL A 42 -20.57 1.40 -25.30
C VAL A 42 -19.63 0.21 -25.47
N VAL A 43 -20.02 -0.96 -24.95
CA VAL A 43 -19.18 -2.16 -24.92
C VAL A 43 -19.89 -3.35 -25.56
N GLU A 44 -19.20 -4.08 -26.42
CA GLU A 44 -19.74 -5.30 -27.04
C GLU A 44 -19.43 -6.55 -26.21
N ARG A 45 -18.18 -6.65 -25.75
CA ARG A 45 -17.66 -7.79 -25.00
C ARG A 45 -16.92 -7.28 -23.79
N VAL A 46 -17.05 -8.02 -22.69
CA VAL A 46 -16.27 -7.77 -21.49
C VAL A 46 -15.73 -9.09 -20.95
N ALA A 47 -14.54 -9.05 -20.38
CA ALA A 47 -13.97 -10.15 -19.62
C ALA A 47 -13.34 -9.58 -18.35
N ALA A 48 -13.66 -10.17 -17.20
CA ALA A 48 -13.05 -9.82 -15.93
C ALA A 48 -11.57 -10.26 -15.91
N THR A 49 -10.71 -9.38 -15.41
CA THR A 49 -9.29 -9.63 -15.14
C THR A 49 -8.96 -9.25 -13.69
N ALA A 50 -7.73 -9.51 -13.23
CA ALA A 50 -7.31 -9.11 -11.90
C ALA A 50 -7.26 -7.57 -11.71
N ASP A 51 -7.04 -6.83 -12.81
CA ASP A 51 -6.85 -5.37 -12.80
C ASP A 51 -8.11 -4.59 -13.14
N GLY A 52 -9.04 -5.23 -13.84
CA GLY A 52 -10.23 -4.55 -14.33
C GLY A 52 -11.05 -5.41 -15.27
N VAL A 53 -11.74 -4.73 -16.17
CA VAL A 53 -12.48 -5.33 -17.27
C VAL A 53 -11.75 -5.08 -18.57
N GLN A 54 -11.38 -6.15 -19.26
CA GLN A 54 -11.01 -6.08 -20.66
C GLN A 54 -12.29 -5.91 -21.47
N ALA A 55 -12.52 -4.70 -22.00
CA ALA A 55 -13.71 -4.34 -22.74
C ALA A 55 -13.39 -4.10 -24.23
N THR A 56 -14.24 -4.59 -25.12
CA THR A 56 -14.29 -4.16 -26.52
C THR A 56 -15.21 -2.95 -26.60
N VAL A 57 -14.61 -1.76 -26.61
CA VAL A 57 -15.31 -0.46 -26.65
C VAL A 57 -15.60 -0.09 -28.09
N VAL A 58 -16.85 0.27 -28.38
CA VAL A 58 -17.27 0.75 -29.71
C VAL A 58 -17.36 2.27 -29.66
N SER A 59 -16.55 2.94 -30.47
CA SER A 59 -16.60 4.40 -30.62
C SER A 59 -16.57 4.77 -32.09
N SER A 60 -17.57 5.54 -32.55
CA SER A 60 -17.71 5.95 -33.96
C SER A 60 -17.64 4.78 -34.97
N GLY A 61 -18.20 3.62 -34.60
CA GLY A 61 -18.20 2.41 -35.44
C GLY A 61 -16.89 1.60 -35.44
N LEU A 62 -15.88 2.02 -34.68
CA LEU A 62 -14.63 1.27 -34.51
C LEU A 62 -14.61 0.57 -33.15
N ALA A 63 -14.34 -0.73 -33.17
CA ALA A 63 -14.14 -1.54 -31.99
C ALA A 63 -12.67 -1.50 -31.56
N ARG A 64 -12.42 -1.18 -30.29
CA ARG A 64 -11.08 -1.18 -29.69
C ARG A 64 -11.09 -1.93 -28.37
N GLU A 65 -10.09 -2.76 -28.16
CA GLU A 65 -9.85 -3.35 -26.85
C GLU A 65 -9.21 -2.36 -25.88
N GLN A 66 -9.79 -2.27 -24.69
CA GLN A 66 -9.34 -1.40 -23.61
C GLN A 66 -9.53 -2.08 -22.26
N LEU A 67 -8.51 -2.03 -21.41
CA LEU A 67 -8.63 -2.34 -20.00
C LEU A 67 -9.22 -1.14 -19.25
N VAL A 68 -10.33 -1.36 -18.55
CA VAL A 68 -10.91 -0.37 -17.62
C VAL A 68 -10.75 -0.92 -16.20
N GLU A 69 -10.04 -0.20 -15.34
CA GLU A 69 -9.71 -0.67 -13.99
C GLU A 69 -10.92 -0.73 -13.06
N TRP A 70 -10.91 -1.67 -12.11
CA TRP A 70 -12.04 -1.90 -11.20
C TRP A 70 -12.46 -0.67 -10.40
N ASP A 71 -11.50 0.14 -9.93
CA ASP A 71 -11.80 1.35 -9.15
C ASP A 71 -12.55 2.42 -9.95
N ARG A 72 -12.52 2.34 -11.30
CA ARG A 72 -13.18 3.26 -12.22
C ARG A 72 -14.54 2.79 -12.73
N ILE A 73 -14.94 1.55 -12.52
CA ILE A 73 -16.19 0.98 -13.08
C ILE A 73 -17.33 1.07 -12.09
N ALA A 74 -18.32 1.95 -12.30
CA ALA A 74 -19.50 2.07 -11.45
C ALA A 74 -20.47 0.88 -11.60
N GLY A 75 -20.58 0.35 -12.80
CA GLY A 75 -21.47 -0.76 -13.15
C GLY A 75 -21.33 -1.13 -14.62
N ILE A 76 -21.83 -2.30 -15.01
CA ILE A 76 -21.87 -2.74 -16.40
C ILE A 76 -23.27 -3.30 -16.64
N ASP A 77 -23.89 -2.91 -17.76
CA ASP A 77 -25.18 -3.45 -18.14
C ASP A 77 -25.04 -4.96 -18.46
N PRO A 78 -26.00 -5.80 -18.03
CA PRO A 78 -25.96 -7.23 -18.34
C PRO A 78 -25.90 -7.50 -19.85
N GLY A 79 -25.27 -8.61 -20.23
CA GLY A 79 -25.24 -9.01 -21.64
C GLY A 79 -26.62 -9.41 -22.17
N PRO A 80 -26.73 -9.83 -23.45
CA PRO A 80 -28.01 -10.19 -24.08
C PRO A 80 -28.81 -11.29 -23.37
N ARG A 81 -28.15 -12.09 -22.52
CA ARG A 81 -28.78 -13.13 -21.68
C ARG A 81 -29.30 -12.60 -20.33
N GLY A 82 -29.17 -11.30 -20.05
CA GLY A 82 -29.55 -10.68 -18.79
C GLY A 82 -28.61 -10.99 -17.61
N VAL A 83 -27.41 -11.53 -17.88
CA VAL A 83 -26.45 -11.95 -16.85
C VAL A 83 -25.09 -11.30 -17.12
N LEU A 84 -24.35 -11.01 -16.05
CA LEU A 84 -22.96 -10.55 -16.11
C LEU A 84 -21.98 -11.70 -16.31
N GLU A 85 -20.86 -11.42 -16.96
CA GLU A 85 -19.77 -12.38 -17.10
C GLU A 85 -19.17 -12.73 -15.73
N ALA A 86 -18.66 -13.96 -15.61
CA ALA A 86 -18.08 -14.46 -14.38
C ALA A 86 -16.99 -13.51 -13.86
N GLY A 87 -17.03 -13.23 -12.56
CA GLY A 87 -16.08 -12.34 -11.88
C GLY A 87 -16.35 -10.84 -12.03
N VAL A 88 -17.26 -10.42 -12.92
CA VAL A 88 -17.58 -8.98 -13.10
C VAL A 88 -18.23 -8.38 -11.86
N GLU A 89 -19.20 -9.08 -11.26
CA GLU A 89 -19.89 -8.61 -10.05
C GLU A 89 -18.91 -8.42 -8.89
N THR A 90 -18.13 -9.44 -8.55
CA THR A 90 -17.08 -9.39 -7.52
C THR A 90 -16.04 -8.30 -7.82
N GLY A 91 -15.63 -8.14 -9.08
CA GLY A 91 -14.71 -7.08 -9.48
C GLY A 91 -15.28 -5.67 -9.26
N ILE A 92 -16.57 -5.46 -9.55
CA ILE A 92 -17.27 -4.19 -9.30
C ILE A 92 -17.36 -3.91 -7.79
N GLU A 93 -17.62 -4.93 -6.96
CA GLU A 93 -17.64 -4.81 -5.51
C GLU A 93 -16.27 -4.42 -4.95
N ASN A 94 -15.21 -5.12 -5.37
CA ASN A 94 -13.83 -4.80 -4.97
C ASN A 94 -13.42 -3.40 -5.42
N GLY A 95 -13.73 -3.03 -6.66
CA GLY A 95 -13.53 -1.69 -7.19
C GLY A 95 -14.30 -0.61 -6.41
N THR A 96 -15.49 -0.93 -5.91
CA THR A 96 -16.27 -0.03 -5.03
C THR A 96 -15.53 0.23 -3.73
N MET A 97 -14.93 -0.80 -3.11
CA MET A 97 -14.16 -0.65 -1.88
C MET A 97 -12.91 0.22 -2.09
N LEU A 98 -12.17 0.01 -3.18
CA LEU A 98 -11.03 0.87 -3.54
C LEU A 98 -11.44 2.34 -3.73
N TRP A 99 -12.50 2.58 -4.50
CA TRP A 99 -13.02 3.93 -4.74
C TRP A 99 -13.49 4.61 -3.44
N ARG A 100 -14.20 3.89 -2.57
CA ARG A 100 -14.63 4.39 -1.25
C ARG A 100 -13.42 4.69 -0.38
N GLY A 101 -12.42 3.81 -0.35
CA GLY A 101 -11.18 4.00 0.39
C GLY A 101 -10.47 5.28 -0.03
N ARG A 102 -10.26 5.46 -1.33
CA ARG A 102 -9.64 6.67 -1.90
C ARG A 102 -10.42 7.93 -1.56
N THR A 103 -11.73 7.94 -1.80
CA THR A 103 -12.60 9.10 -1.53
C THR A 103 -12.59 9.48 -0.03
N ARG A 104 -12.56 8.49 0.87
CA ARG A 104 -12.46 8.73 2.32
C ARG A 104 -11.11 9.30 2.71
N LEU A 105 -10.02 8.75 2.16
CA LEU A 105 -8.68 9.25 2.42
C LEU A 105 -8.53 10.70 1.93
N GLU A 106 -9.08 11.03 0.76
CA GLU A 106 -9.16 12.39 0.21
C GLU A 106 -9.90 13.37 1.13
N ARG A 107 -10.88 12.89 1.90
CA ARG A 107 -11.65 13.69 2.87
C ARG A 107 -11.03 13.73 4.26
N GLY A 108 -9.93 13.01 4.50
CA GLY A 108 -9.27 12.91 5.80
C GLY A 108 -9.78 11.79 6.71
N ASP A 109 -10.70 10.94 6.24
CA ASP A 109 -11.24 9.81 7.02
C ASP A 109 -10.33 8.57 6.93
N ALA A 110 -9.08 8.70 7.38
CA ALA A 110 -8.03 7.68 7.23
C ALA A 110 -8.43 6.31 7.82
N ARG A 111 -9.15 6.28 8.95
CA ARG A 111 -9.61 5.04 9.59
C ARG A 111 -10.61 4.26 8.72
N LEU A 112 -11.60 4.95 8.16
CA LEU A 112 -12.60 4.33 7.29
C LEU A 112 -12.04 4.04 5.89
N ALA A 113 -11.02 4.79 5.47
CA ALA A 113 -10.28 4.52 4.24
C ALA A 113 -9.51 3.20 4.37
N ARG A 114 -8.75 3.04 5.45
CA ARG A 114 -7.99 1.82 5.75
C ARG A 114 -8.87 0.57 5.73
N ALA A 115 -9.99 0.59 6.44
CA ALA A 115 -10.91 -0.55 6.49
C ALA A 115 -11.46 -0.92 5.09
N ALA A 116 -11.65 0.06 4.20
CA ALA A 116 -12.09 -0.21 2.83
C ALA A 116 -10.98 -0.84 1.98
N PHE A 117 -9.72 -0.41 2.14
CA PHE A 117 -8.59 -1.02 1.45
C PHE A 117 -8.27 -2.42 1.97
N GLU A 118 -8.37 -2.64 3.29
CA GLU A 118 -8.25 -3.97 3.89
C GLU A 118 -9.30 -4.93 3.32
N ALA A 119 -10.57 -4.52 3.27
CA ALA A 119 -11.63 -5.33 2.68
C ALA A 119 -11.41 -5.61 1.18
N ALA A 120 -10.95 -4.63 0.41
CA ALA A 120 -10.65 -4.82 -1.02
C ALA A 120 -9.51 -5.82 -1.24
N LEU A 121 -8.49 -5.77 -0.38
CA LEU A 121 -7.35 -6.66 -0.44
C LEU A 121 -7.75 -8.07 -0.01
N GLU A 122 -8.49 -8.20 1.09
CA GLU A 122 -9.08 -9.46 1.59
C GLU A 122 -9.87 -10.20 0.51
N ALA A 123 -10.71 -9.48 -0.23
CA ALA A 123 -11.53 -10.03 -1.31
C ALA A 123 -10.74 -10.34 -2.60
N SER A 124 -9.45 -10.01 -2.67
CA SER A 124 -8.60 -10.24 -3.85
C SER A 124 -7.62 -11.42 -3.67
N PHE A 125 -7.54 -12.04 -2.48
CA PHE A 125 -6.54 -13.09 -2.15
C PHE A 125 -6.92 -14.51 -2.59
N ASP A 126 -7.26 -14.71 -3.85
CA ASP A 126 -7.48 -16.08 -4.35
C ASP A 126 -6.18 -16.76 -4.79
N SER A 127 -5.11 -15.99 -5.05
CA SER A 127 -3.80 -16.54 -5.47
C SER A 127 -2.63 -15.58 -5.22
N PRO A 128 -1.38 -16.09 -5.17
CA PRO A 128 -0.17 -15.24 -5.16
C PRO A 128 -0.05 -14.31 -6.37
N ALA A 129 -0.64 -14.67 -7.51
CA ALA A 129 -0.64 -13.83 -8.72
C ALA A 129 -1.49 -12.57 -8.53
N SER A 130 -2.54 -12.62 -7.72
CA SER A 130 -3.43 -11.48 -7.45
C SER A 130 -2.71 -10.32 -6.77
N PHE A 131 -1.59 -10.57 -6.08
CA PHE A 131 -0.78 -9.51 -5.45
C PHE A 131 -0.02 -8.63 -6.43
N ARG A 132 0.16 -9.10 -7.67
CA ARG A 132 0.80 -8.31 -8.73
C ARG A 132 -0.21 -7.49 -9.52
N SER A 133 -1.49 -7.53 -9.13
CA SER A 133 -2.52 -6.73 -9.78
C SER A 133 -2.39 -5.25 -9.43
N GLY A 134 -2.79 -4.38 -10.36
CA GLY A 134 -3.02 -2.96 -10.11
C GLY A 134 -4.00 -2.73 -8.97
N THR A 135 -5.00 -3.59 -8.81
CA THR A 135 -5.95 -3.59 -7.68
C THR A 135 -5.22 -3.72 -6.34
N ALA A 136 -4.36 -4.74 -6.20
CA ALA A 136 -3.59 -4.97 -4.99
C ALA A 136 -2.63 -3.80 -4.69
N ARG A 137 -1.99 -3.26 -5.73
CA ARG A 137 -1.12 -2.07 -5.60
C ARG A 137 -1.86 -0.86 -5.05
N ILE A 138 -3.06 -0.56 -5.57
CA ILE A 138 -3.90 0.55 -5.08
C ILE A 138 -4.29 0.32 -3.61
N ALA A 139 -4.67 -0.91 -3.25
CA ALA A 139 -5.03 -1.24 -1.88
C ALA A 139 -3.84 -1.10 -0.92
N LEU A 140 -2.66 -1.63 -1.27
CA LEU A 140 -1.45 -1.54 -0.46
C LEU A 140 -0.98 -0.09 -0.28
N GLU A 141 -1.01 0.71 -1.34
CA GLU A 141 -0.71 2.15 -1.27
C GLU A 141 -1.71 2.86 -0.34
N GLY A 142 -3.01 2.60 -0.54
CA GLY A 142 -4.09 3.17 0.26
C GLY A 142 -4.00 2.82 1.74
N MET A 143 -3.71 1.56 2.08
CA MET A 143 -3.45 1.11 3.45
C MET A 143 -2.24 1.82 4.06
N THR A 144 -1.15 1.92 3.29
CA THR A 144 0.08 2.58 3.74
C THR A 144 -0.17 4.06 4.06
N ARG A 145 -0.81 4.79 3.14
CA ARG A 145 -1.14 6.21 3.33
C ARG A 145 -2.09 6.44 4.50
N SER A 146 -3.11 5.59 4.61
CA SER A 146 -4.08 5.67 5.71
C SER A 146 -3.40 5.47 7.07
N SER A 147 -2.49 4.49 7.17
CA SER A 147 -1.74 4.23 8.40
C SER A 147 -0.73 5.33 8.72
N ILE A 148 -0.09 5.94 7.71
CA ILE A 148 0.75 7.13 7.92
C ILE A 148 -0.09 8.29 8.47
N ALA A 149 -1.25 8.56 7.89
CA ALA A 149 -2.15 9.62 8.34
C ALA A 149 -2.67 9.40 9.78
N MET A 150 -2.77 8.14 10.21
CA MET A 150 -3.13 7.76 11.58
C MET A 150 -1.96 7.74 12.57
N GLY A 151 -0.72 8.00 12.12
CA GLY A 151 0.47 7.87 12.98
C GLY A 151 0.86 6.41 13.29
N GLU A 152 0.36 5.45 12.50
CA GLU A 152 0.53 4.02 12.66
C GLU A 152 1.51 3.40 11.64
N SER A 153 2.42 4.20 11.09
CA SER A 153 3.34 3.75 10.02
C SER A 153 4.13 2.47 10.35
N SER A 154 4.55 2.22 11.60
CA SER A 154 5.25 0.96 11.96
C SER A 154 4.44 -0.31 11.68
N ARG A 155 3.11 -0.21 11.73
CA ARG A 155 2.18 -1.33 11.59
C ARG A 155 1.99 -1.80 10.15
N VAL A 156 2.49 -1.05 9.18
CA VAL A 156 2.30 -1.31 7.74
C VAL A 156 3.60 -1.52 6.97
N LEU A 157 4.70 -1.82 7.67
CA LEU A 157 6.00 -2.00 7.01
C LEU A 157 5.99 -3.13 5.98
N GLY A 158 5.27 -4.24 6.24
CA GLY A 158 5.15 -5.35 5.31
C GLY A 158 4.43 -4.95 4.03
N GLU A 159 3.22 -4.41 4.18
CA GLU A 159 2.35 -3.91 3.11
C GLU A 159 3.05 -2.83 2.27
N ALA A 160 3.67 -1.87 2.95
CA ALA A 160 4.37 -0.78 2.31
C ALA A 160 5.56 -1.27 1.47
N THR A 161 6.33 -2.23 2.01
CA THR A 161 7.45 -2.85 1.28
C THR A 161 6.95 -3.55 0.01
N LEU A 162 5.85 -4.29 0.09
CA LEU A 162 5.24 -4.93 -1.07
C LEU A 162 4.78 -3.91 -2.11
N PHE A 163 4.16 -2.81 -1.68
CA PHE A 163 3.83 -1.71 -2.58
C PHE A 163 5.06 -1.13 -3.28
N ALA A 164 6.16 -0.91 -2.57
CA ALA A 164 7.39 -0.40 -3.18
C ALA A 164 8.02 -1.36 -4.18
N GLU A 165 7.92 -2.67 -3.94
CA GLU A 165 8.36 -3.70 -4.88
C GLU A 165 7.50 -3.75 -6.16
N LEU A 166 6.19 -3.51 -6.04
CA LEU A 166 5.27 -3.41 -7.18
C LEU A 166 5.47 -2.12 -7.98
N GLU A 167 5.68 -0.98 -7.31
CA GLU A 167 5.98 0.28 -8.01
C GLU A 167 7.27 0.19 -8.83
N ALA A 168 8.29 -0.51 -8.29
CA ALA A 168 9.56 -0.70 -8.98
C ALA A 168 9.43 -1.51 -10.29
N SER A 169 8.36 -2.28 -10.48
CA SER A 169 8.10 -2.98 -11.76
C SER A 169 7.55 -2.06 -12.86
N GLY A 170 7.22 -0.80 -12.53
CA GLY A 170 6.84 0.24 -13.51
C GLY A 170 5.39 0.15 -14.01
N GLU A 171 4.53 -0.54 -13.27
CA GLU A 171 3.16 -0.81 -13.68
C GLU A 171 2.23 0.35 -13.29
N SER A 172 2.03 1.30 -14.21
CA SER A 172 1.04 2.40 -14.14
C SER A 172 1.30 3.52 -13.11
N PRO A 173 0.80 4.75 -13.32
CA PRO A 173 0.94 5.84 -12.36
C PRO A 173 0.08 5.62 -11.09
N SER A 174 0.55 6.14 -9.95
CA SER A 174 -0.18 6.11 -8.67
C SER A 174 -1.57 6.74 -8.78
N ARG A 175 -2.55 6.13 -8.08
CA ARG A 175 -3.93 6.64 -7.96
C ARG A 175 -4.08 7.74 -6.90
N PHE A 176 -2.99 8.09 -6.23
CA PHE A 176 -2.95 9.00 -5.08
C PHE A 176 -2.03 10.20 -5.33
N GLY A 177 -1.88 10.63 -6.59
CA GLY A 177 -0.94 11.69 -7.00
C GLY A 177 -1.06 13.00 -6.23
N GLN A 178 -2.24 13.32 -5.70
CA GLN A 178 -2.48 14.49 -4.85
C GLN A 178 -1.73 14.47 -3.51
N PHE A 179 -1.28 13.30 -3.06
CA PHE A 179 -0.61 13.10 -1.79
C PHE A 179 0.93 13.00 -1.93
N GLY A 180 1.48 13.28 -3.11
CA GLY A 180 2.92 13.19 -3.38
C GLY A 180 3.47 11.75 -3.39
N GLY A 181 4.73 11.59 -3.74
CA GLY A 181 5.41 10.29 -3.78
C GLY A 181 5.70 9.75 -2.37
N LEU A 182 5.42 8.47 -2.12
CA LEU A 182 5.81 7.79 -0.87
C LEU A 182 7.22 7.21 -0.92
N ILE A 183 7.65 6.81 -2.11
CA ILE A 183 8.90 6.13 -2.36
C ILE A 183 9.91 7.16 -2.84
N ASP A 184 11.06 7.17 -2.18
CA ASP A 184 12.19 7.97 -2.64
C ASP A 184 12.81 7.31 -3.88
N ALA A 185 12.86 8.05 -4.99
CA ALA A 185 13.26 7.49 -6.29
C ALA A 185 14.72 7.00 -6.33
N GLU A 186 15.61 7.58 -5.50
CA GLU A 186 17.01 7.16 -5.44
C GLU A 186 17.17 5.85 -4.65
N THR A 187 16.52 5.77 -3.50
CA THR A 187 16.71 4.65 -2.57
C THR A 187 15.72 3.52 -2.77
N GLY A 188 14.55 3.77 -3.35
CA GLY A 188 13.44 2.83 -3.42
C GLY A 188 12.80 2.53 -2.06
N LEU A 189 13.08 3.35 -1.04
CA LEU A 189 12.56 3.20 0.32
C LEU A 189 11.34 4.10 0.54
N LEU A 190 10.43 3.64 1.40
CA LEU A 190 9.29 4.45 1.84
C LEU A 190 9.72 5.43 2.91
N THR A 191 9.70 6.72 2.58
CA THR A 191 10.26 7.79 3.43
C THR A 191 9.58 7.92 4.79
N ALA A 192 8.28 7.60 4.85
CA ALA A 192 7.43 7.71 6.02
C ALA A 192 7.23 6.40 6.79
N VAL A 193 7.84 5.28 6.37
CA VAL A 193 7.65 3.95 6.97
C VAL A 193 8.99 3.35 7.39
N PRO A 194 9.60 3.83 8.49
CA PRO A 194 10.87 3.31 8.98
C PRO A 194 10.73 1.90 9.57
N PRO A 195 11.79 1.08 9.53
CA PRO A 195 11.79 -0.26 10.11
C PRO A 195 11.95 -0.20 11.64
N VAL A 196 10.93 0.33 12.30
CA VAL A 196 10.80 0.43 13.76
C VAL A 196 9.46 -0.16 14.18
N GLY A 197 9.42 -0.73 15.37
CA GLY A 197 8.19 -1.28 15.92
C GLY A 197 8.44 -2.32 17.01
N GLY A 198 7.36 -2.86 17.54
CA GLY A 198 7.37 -3.94 18.52
C GLY A 198 7.44 -5.34 17.90
N SER A 199 7.35 -6.37 18.74
CA SER A 199 7.27 -7.77 18.32
C SER A 199 6.02 -8.07 17.48
N GLU A 200 4.90 -7.42 17.77
CA GLU A 200 3.66 -7.54 17.00
C GLU A 200 3.82 -6.99 15.58
N ASP A 201 4.35 -5.76 15.45
CA ASP A 201 4.61 -5.11 14.15
C ASP A 201 5.55 -5.97 13.28
N ARG A 202 6.62 -6.50 13.90
CA ARG A 202 7.54 -7.43 13.24
C ARG A 202 6.83 -8.70 12.78
N SER A 203 5.99 -9.29 13.61
CA SER A 203 5.27 -10.53 13.28
C SER A 203 4.34 -10.32 12.10
N ARG A 204 3.62 -9.19 12.05
CA ARG A 204 2.76 -8.80 10.93
C ARG A 204 3.57 -8.58 9.65
N MET A 205 4.68 -7.86 9.71
CA MET A 205 5.58 -7.70 8.56
C MET A 205 6.06 -9.05 8.01
N LEU A 206 6.50 -9.95 8.89
CA LEU A 206 6.96 -11.30 8.49
C LEU A 206 5.83 -12.16 7.92
N GLU A 207 4.60 -11.97 8.36
CA GLU A 207 3.43 -12.60 7.76
C GLU A 207 3.25 -12.16 6.31
N TRP A 208 3.30 -10.86 6.02
CA TRP A 208 3.25 -10.36 4.65
C TRP A 208 4.38 -10.88 3.76
N PHE A 209 5.61 -10.90 4.29
CA PHE A 209 6.76 -11.42 3.53
C PHE A 209 6.64 -12.91 3.21
N ARG A 210 5.93 -13.69 4.04
CA ARG A 210 5.64 -15.11 3.77
C ARG A 210 4.50 -15.29 2.76
N ARG A 211 3.51 -14.41 2.76
CA ARG A 211 2.36 -14.47 1.85
C ARG A 211 2.74 -14.21 0.39
N VAL A 212 3.71 -13.33 0.15
CA VAL A 212 4.09 -12.90 -1.22
C VAL A 212 5.53 -13.31 -1.51
N PRO A 213 5.79 -14.19 -2.50
CA PRO A 213 7.15 -14.53 -2.88
C PRO A 213 7.88 -13.32 -3.48
N THR A 214 9.18 -13.22 -3.23
CA THR A 214 10.05 -12.21 -3.84
C THR A 214 10.23 -12.49 -5.33
N ALA A 215 10.26 -11.45 -6.15
CA ALA A 215 10.49 -11.58 -7.60
C ALA A 215 11.96 -11.87 -7.93
N ASP A 216 12.90 -11.35 -7.14
CA ASP A 216 14.34 -11.46 -7.36
C ASP A 216 15.15 -11.47 -6.04
N SER A 217 16.47 -11.63 -6.16
CA SER A 217 17.39 -11.64 -5.02
C SER A 217 17.58 -10.26 -4.36
N ALA A 218 17.32 -9.16 -5.07
CA ALA A 218 17.42 -7.82 -4.51
C ALA A 218 16.26 -7.56 -3.53
N GLN A 219 15.03 -7.94 -3.90
CA GLN A 219 13.87 -7.92 -3.02
C GLN A 219 14.07 -8.82 -1.80
N ALA A 220 14.58 -10.04 -2.00
CA ALA A 220 14.91 -10.94 -0.89
C ALA A 220 15.94 -10.33 0.08
N SER A 221 17.00 -9.71 -0.45
CA SER A 221 18.01 -9.03 0.35
C SER A 221 17.43 -7.85 1.13
N ARG A 222 16.58 -7.03 0.50
CA ARG A 222 15.92 -5.90 1.17
C ARG A 222 15.02 -6.37 2.32
N ARG A 223 14.19 -7.39 2.08
CA ARG A 223 13.31 -7.95 3.11
C ARG A 223 14.10 -8.57 4.27
N ASP A 224 15.24 -9.21 4.03
CA ASP A 224 16.14 -9.68 5.10
C ASP A 224 16.69 -8.52 5.94
N LEU A 225 17.18 -7.46 5.30
CA LEU A 225 17.68 -6.27 6.00
C LEU A 225 16.60 -5.61 6.86
N LEU A 226 15.38 -5.45 6.34
CA LEU A 226 14.24 -4.91 7.10
C LEU A 226 13.89 -5.82 8.29
N SER A 227 13.86 -7.14 8.07
CA SER A 227 13.63 -8.14 9.12
C SER A 227 14.68 -8.04 10.24
N ARG A 228 15.96 -7.86 9.89
CA ARG A 228 17.05 -7.69 10.84
C ARG A 228 16.92 -6.41 11.65
N LEU A 229 16.60 -5.28 11.03
CA LEU A 229 16.39 -4.01 11.72
C LEU A 229 15.23 -4.09 12.73
N MET A 230 14.10 -4.69 12.31
CA MET A 230 12.95 -4.94 13.19
C MET A 230 13.29 -5.91 14.33
N ALA A 231 14.19 -6.87 14.07
CA ALA A 231 14.68 -7.83 15.06
C ALA A 231 15.84 -7.31 15.92
N ARG A 232 16.34 -6.09 15.65
CA ARG A 232 17.56 -5.52 16.26
C ARG A 232 18.78 -6.43 16.14
N ARG A 233 18.95 -7.02 14.95
CA ARG A 233 20.05 -7.93 14.63
C ARG A 233 21.07 -7.23 13.76
N GLY A 234 22.33 -7.61 14.00
CA GLY A 234 23.46 -7.21 13.16
C GLY A 234 23.30 -7.58 11.68
N PRO A 235 24.23 -7.10 10.84
CA PRO A 235 24.18 -7.30 9.40
C PRO A 235 24.27 -8.79 9.04
N PRO A 236 23.83 -9.20 7.83
CA PRO A 236 24.09 -10.54 7.34
C PRO A 236 25.60 -10.82 7.25
N GLU A 237 25.99 -12.07 7.48
CA GLU A 237 27.39 -12.51 7.42
C GLU A 237 27.98 -12.29 6.02
N GLU A 238 27.21 -12.65 5.00
CA GLU A 238 27.57 -12.38 3.61
C GLU A 238 27.03 -11.01 3.20
N ARG A 239 27.95 -10.10 2.87
CA ARG A 239 27.59 -8.82 2.27
C ARG A 239 27.21 -9.05 0.81
N PRO A 240 26.03 -8.59 0.35
CA PRO A 240 25.66 -8.69 -1.05
C PRO A 240 26.66 -7.93 -1.93
N ALA A 241 27.09 -8.57 -3.04
CA ALA A 241 28.14 -8.05 -3.92
C ALA A 241 27.78 -6.69 -4.55
N THR A 242 26.49 -6.46 -4.81
CA THR A 242 25.97 -5.18 -5.28
C THR A 242 24.74 -4.83 -4.46
N LEU A 243 24.68 -3.60 -3.96
CA LEU A 243 23.56 -3.07 -3.18
C LEU A 243 23.12 -1.76 -3.81
N GLY A 244 21.82 -1.58 -4.03
CA GLY A 244 21.24 -0.29 -4.40
C GLY A 244 21.44 0.76 -3.30
N ALA A 245 21.14 2.03 -3.58
CA ALA A 245 21.34 3.11 -2.60
C ALA A 245 20.54 2.88 -1.29
N GLY A 246 19.29 2.44 -1.39
CA GLY A 246 18.46 2.09 -0.23
C GLY A 246 18.98 0.89 0.54
N ASP A 247 19.37 -0.19 -0.15
CA ASP A 247 19.85 -1.40 0.53
C ASP A 247 21.21 -1.17 1.20
N ARG A 248 22.06 -0.30 0.63
CA ARG A 248 23.28 0.18 1.30
C ARG A 248 22.95 0.92 2.60
N LEU A 249 21.95 1.79 2.59
CA LEU A 249 21.51 2.47 3.82
C LEU A 249 21.03 1.45 4.84
N LEU A 250 20.10 0.55 4.48
CA LEU A 250 19.58 -0.47 5.39
C LEU A 250 20.70 -1.38 5.96
N TYR A 251 21.66 -1.79 5.11
CA TYR A 251 22.82 -2.57 5.55
C TYR A 251 23.64 -1.80 6.60
N ARG A 252 23.97 -0.53 6.35
CA ARG A 252 24.68 0.31 7.33
C ARG A 252 23.90 0.48 8.63
N LEU A 253 22.58 0.58 8.57
CA LEU A 253 21.75 0.63 9.77
C LEU A 253 21.83 -0.69 10.57
N THR A 254 21.87 -1.85 9.92
CA THR A 254 22.04 -3.14 10.62
C THR A 254 23.42 -3.29 11.27
N GLU A 255 24.48 -2.69 10.71
CA GLU A 255 25.81 -2.66 11.34
C GLU A 255 25.80 -1.99 12.72
N LEU A 256 24.87 -1.06 13.00
CA LEU A 256 24.72 -0.45 14.32
C LEU A 256 24.22 -1.44 15.38
N ASP A 257 23.53 -2.50 14.97
CA ASP A 257 23.03 -3.57 15.85
C ASP A 257 23.99 -4.77 15.94
N GLY A 258 25.16 -4.70 15.28
CA GLY A 258 26.18 -5.74 15.31
C GLY A 258 26.95 -5.81 16.64
N ASP A 259 27.52 -6.97 16.95
CA ASP A 259 28.22 -7.20 18.23
C ASP A 259 29.62 -6.58 18.27
N ASP A 260 30.29 -6.41 17.13
CA ASP A 260 31.59 -5.76 17.02
C ASP A 260 31.50 -4.23 17.18
N SER A 261 32.11 -3.70 18.24
CA SER A 261 32.12 -2.26 18.55
C SER A 261 32.86 -1.43 17.48
N GLY A 262 33.90 -2.00 16.86
CA GLY A 262 34.65 -1.34 15.79
C GLY A 262 33.77 -1.13 14.55
N THR A 263 32.99 -2.14 14.19
CA THR A 263 31.99 -2.06 13.11
C THR A 263 30.90 -1.05 13.42
N ARG A 264 30.35 -1.05 14.64
CA ARG A 264 29.35 -0.05 15.05
C ARG A 264 29.87 1.38 14.91
N GLU A 265 31.07 1.69 15.41
CA GLU A 265 31.61 3.05 15.33
C GLU A 265 32.00 3.46 13.89
N ARG A 266 32.45 2.51 13.05
CA ARG A 266 32.64 2.78 11.62
C ARG A 266 31.32 3.10 10.93
N ALA A 267 30.28 2.30 11.15
CA ALA A 267 28.96 2.53 10.58
C ALA A 267 28.37 3.86 11.04
N ARG A 268 28.47 4.17 12.34
CA ARG A 268 28.04 5.45 12.91
C ARG A 268 28.70 6.64 12.22
N ARG A 269 30.04 6.62 12.08
CA ARG A 269 30.77 7.71 11.41
C ARG A 269 30.34 7.87 9.95
N GLN A 270 30.21 6.78 9.21
CA GLN A 270 29.81 6.81 7.80
C GLN A 270 28.37 7.27 7.60
N LEU A 271 27.47 6.93 8.52
CA LEU A 271 26.07 7.35 8.46
C LEU A 271 25.91 8.84 8.79
N LEU A 272 26.70 9.36 9.74
CA LEU A 272 26.68 10.78 10.11
C LEU A 272 27.50 11.66 9.16
N GLU A 273 28.37 11.08 8.34
CA GLU A 273 29.11 11.77 7.30
C GLU A 273 28.14 12.35 6.25
N GLY A 274 28.22 13.66 6.00
CA GLY A 274 27.33 14.32 5.03
C GLY A 274 25.85 14.40 5.44
N ILE A 275 25.50 14.10 6.71
CA ILE A 275 24.10 14.09 7.16
C ILE A 275 23.36 15.42 6.95
N ARG A 276 24.09 16.54 6.82
CA ARG A 276 23.54 17.86 6.51
C ARG A 276 22.98 17.96 5.09
N ASP A 277 23.50 17.14 4.17
CA ASP A 277 23.10 17.13 2.76
C ASP A 277 22.01 16.08 2.49
N PHE A 278 21.68 15.24 3.48
CA PHE A 278 20.64 14.23 3.34
C PHE A 278 19.25 14.88 3.29
N PRO A 279 18.32 14.30 2.51
CA PRO A 279 16.91 14.59 2.67
C PRO A 279 16.48 14.41 4.13
N ARG A 280 15.58 15.25 4.62
CA ARG A 280 15.16 15.27 6.04
C ARG A 280 14.69 13.91 6.54
N TRP A 281 13.95 13.16 5.71
CA TRP A 281 13.50 11.80 6.06
C TRP A 281 14.69 10.88 6.35
N LYS A 282 15.72 10.88 5.49
CA LYS A 282 16.92 10.05 5.62
C LYS A 282 17.74 10.46 6.84
N ALA A 283 17.92 11.76 7.05
CA ALA A 283 18.60 12.28 8.24
C ALA A 283 17.88 11.86 9.53
N SER A 284 16.54 11.89 9.55
CA SER A 284 15.74 11.46 10.71
C SER A 284 15.91 9.97 11.01
N TRP A 285 15.93 9.11 9.99
CA TRP A 285 16.18 7.67 10.16
C TRP A 285 17.56 7.43 10.73
N VAL A 286 18.59 8.01 10.10
CA VAL A 286 19.98 7.84 10.54
C VAL A 286 20.15 8.24 12.00
N ARG A 287 19.67 9.42 12.38
CA ARG A 287 19.78 9.89 13.76
C ARG A 287 19.03 9.01 14.74
N PHE A 288 17.83 8.55 14.38
CA PHE A 288 17.09 7.61 15.21
C PHE A 288 17.91 6.33 15.48
N PHE A 289 18.40 5.67 14.43
CA PHE A 289 19.12 4.41 14.57
C PHE A 289 20.46 4.57 15.28
N VAL A 290 21.21 5.64 14.99
CA VAL A 290 22.46 5.97 15.69
C VAL A 290 22.20 6.24 17.17
N GLY A 291 21.18 7.06 17.48
CA GLY A 291 20.80 7.39 18.85
C GLY A 291 20.40 6.15 19.63
N ARG A 292 19.51 5.33 19.09
CA ARG A 292 19.09 4.04 19.67
C ARG A 292 20.28 3.13 19.95
N ALA A 293 21.17 2.94 18.96
CA ALA A 293 22.32 2.06 19.12
C ALA A 293 23.27 2.53 20.23
N ALA A 294 23.53 3.84 20.33
CA ALA A 294 24.34 4.41 21.40
C ALA A 294 23.70 4.20 22.79
N LEU A 295 22.38 4.29 22.90
CA LEU A 295 21.68 4.05 24.17
C LEU A 295 21.69 2.59 24.61
N GLU A 296 21.58 1.66 23.65
CA GLU A 296 21.44 0.22 23.94
C GLU A 296 22.79 -0.52 24.05
N ARG A 297 23.85 -0.02 23.39
CA ARG A 297 25.11 -0.75 23.24
C ARG A 297 26.31 -0.11 23.93
N ASP A 298 26.25 1.18 24.28
CA ASP A 298 27.33 1.85 25.02
C ASP A 298 26.98 1.94 26.51
N THR A 299 27.96 1.68 27.36
CA THR A 299 27.87 1.87 28.82
C THR A 299 28.41 3.22 29.28
N ASP A 300 29.18 3.90 28.43
CA ASP A 300 29.76 5.21 28.68
C ASP A 300 28.68 6.31 28.71
N PRO A 301 28.47 7.01 29.86
CA PRO A 301 27.47 8.06 29.99
C PRO A 301 27.57 9.16 28.93
N GLU A 302 28.78 9.53 28.49
CA GLU A 302 28.95 10.58 27.49
C GLU A 302 28.44 10.15 26.11
N ARG A 303 28.71 8.90 25.73
CA ARG A 303 28.21 8.31 24.47
C ARG A 303 26.70 8.15 24.51
N ARG A 304 26.16 7.69 25.63
CA ARG A 304 24.70 7.60 25.83
C ARG A 304 24.06 8.98 25.71
N MET A 305 24.66 10.02 26.29
CA MET A 305 24.17 11.40 26.14
C MET A 305 24.22 11.89 24.68
N ARG A 306 25.26 11.56 23.92
CA ARG A 306 25.27 11.84 22.46
C ARG A 306 24.13 11.12 21.74
N GLY A 307 23.82 9.89 22.14
CA GLY A 307 22.66 9.16 21.64
C GLY A 307 21.34 9.88 21.92
N VAL A 308 21.16 10.41 23.13
CA VAL A 308 20.00 11.26 23.47
C VAL A 308 19.93 12.48 22.55
N LEU A 309 21.04 13.17 22.30
CA LEU A 309 21.07 14.33 21.41
C LEU A 309 20.65 13.97 19.98
N ASP A 310 21.10 12.83 19.45
CA ASP A 310 20.67 12.35 18.13
C ASP A 310 19.15 12.09 18.07
N LEU A 311 18.56 11.53 19.12
CA LEU A 311 17.11 11.36 19.23
C LEU A 311 16.37 12.71 19.33
N VAL A 312 16.88 13.67 20.09
CA VAL A 312 16.30 15.03 20.17
C VAL A 312 16.34 15.73 18.82
N HIS A 313 17.39 15.52 18.02
CA HIS A 313 17.45 16.05 16.66
C HIS A 313 16.35 15.47 15.75
N VAL A 314 15.87 14.23 15.98
CA VAL A 314 14.71 13.70 15.25
C VAL A 314 13.47 14.54 15.51
N LEU A 315 13.29 15.00 16.74
CA LEU A 315 12.16 15.85 17.14
C LEU A 315 12.24 17.23 16.49
N ALA A 316 13.45 17.78 16.37
CA ALA A 316 13.70 19.07 15.74
C ALA A 316 13.36 19.10 14.23
N PHE A 317 13.14 17.95 13.58
CA PHE A 317 12.66 17.89 12.20
C PHE A 317 11.14 18.08 12.07
N GLU A 318 10.40 18.16 13.18
CA GLU A 318 8.96 18.41 13.22
C GLU A 318 8.17 17.52 12.24
N SER A 319 7.42 18.10 11.31
CA SER A 319 6.60 17.36 10.34
C SER A 319 7.41 16.61 9.27
N ALA A 320 8.72 16.87 9.16
CA ALA A 320 9.58 16.19 8.20
C ALA A 320 10.11 14.84 8.68
N ALA A 321 10.02 14.55 9.99
CA ALA A 321 10.29 13.23 10.53
C ALA A 321 8.99 12.40 10.58
N PRO A 322 9.05 11.10 10.23
CA PRO A 322 7.90 10.21 10.41
C PRO A 322 7.37 10.27 11.86
N PRO A 323 6.05 10.42 12.08
CA PRO A 323 5.48 10.54 13.42
C PRO A 323 5.89 9.42 14.37
N VAL A 324 6.02 8.18 13.84
CA VAL A 324 6.47 7.03 14.63
C VAL A 324 7.89 7.20 15.16
N LEU A 325 8.81 7.78 14.37
CA LEU A 325 10.19 8.00 14.83
C LEU A 325 10.24 9.08 15.89
N ARG A 326 9.42 10.12 15.79
CA ARG A 326 9.36 11.17 16.81
C ARG A 326 8.90 10.59 18.15
N ARG A 327 7.80 9.82 18.13
CA ARG A 327 7.28 9.16 19.32
C ARG A 327 8.31 8.22 19.96
N GLU A 328 8.93 7.35 19.16
CA GLU A 328 9.96 6.42 19.68
C GLU A 328 11.23 7.16 20.15
N SER A 329 11.64 8.24 19.48
CA SER A 329 12.77 9.06 19.89
C SER A 329 12.52 9.73 21.25
N LEU A 330 11.34 10.32 21.45
CA LEU A 330 10.93 10.89 22.74
C LEU A 330 10.98 9.83 23.83
N ARG A 331 10.34 8.67 23.60
CA ARG A 331 10.29 7.58 24.57
C ARG A 331 11.69 7.12 24.99
N LEU A 332 12.56 6.85 24.03
CA LEU A 332 13.93 6.41 24.30
C LEU A 332 14.78 7.50 24.98
N ALA A 333 14.63 8.76 24.57
CA ALA A 333 15.35 9.88 25.17
C ALA A 333 14.94 10.12 26.63
N VAL A 334 13.65 10.08 26.94
CA VAL A 334 13.14 10.20 28.32
C VAL A 334 13.69 9.10 29.22
N THR A 335 13.60 7.83 28.79
CA THR A 335 14.12 6.69 29.55
C THR A 335 15.62 6.85 29.80
N ALA A 336 16.40 7.17 28.76
CA ALA A 336 17.85 7.34 28.91
C ALA A 336 18.24 8.52 29.81
N LEU A 337 17.52 9.65 29.76
CA LEU A 337 17.80 10.79 30.63
C LEU A 337 17.57 10.45 32.11
N ARG A 338 16.50 9.71 32.43
CA ARG A 338 16.25 9.21 33.80
C ARG A 338 17.38 8.29 34.27
N GLU A 339 17.77 7.33 33.44
CA GLU A 339 18.89 6.42 33.76
C GLU A 339 20.24 7.15 33.96
N LEU A 340 20.41 8.32 33.33
CA LEU A 340 21.58 9.20 33.50
C LEU A 340 21.43 10.22 34.65
N GLY A 341 20.34 10.16 35.44
CA GLY A 341 20.08 11.08 36.55
C GLY A 341 19.73 12.50 36.13
N ARG A 342 19.17 12.68 34.92
CA ARG A 342 18.78 13.99 34.34
C ARG A 342 17.26 14.19 34.38
N GLU A 343 16.68 14.10 35.57
CA GLU A 343 15.22 14.10 35.78
C GLU A 343 14.51 15.34 35.21
N GLU A 344 15.07 16.54 35.38
CA GLU A 344 14.47 17.77 34.87
C GLU A 344 14.37 17.76 33.34
N SER A 345 15.41 17.29 32.65
CA SER A 345 15.41 17.18 31.19
C SER A 345 14.44 16.10 30.71
N ALA A 346 14.32 14.99 31.44
CA ALA A 346 13.35 13.94 31.15
C ALA A 346 11.91 14.45 31.28
N ALA A 347 11.60 15.21 32.34
CA ALA A 347 10.29 15.80 32.57
C ALA A 347 9.87 16.78 31.46
N ILE A 348 10.81 17.59 30.95
CA ILE A 348 10.55 18.48 29.81
C ILE A 348 10.15 17.67 28.57
N LEU A 349 10.92 16.64 28.20
CA LEU A 349 10.60 15.81 27.03
C LEU A 349 9.29 15.02 27.21
N GLU A 350 8.99 14.57 28.43
CA GLU A 350 7.73 13.89 28.74
C GLU A 350 6.52 14.82 28.57
N SER A 351 6.65 16.10 28.92
CA SER A 351 5.58 17.09 28.67
C SER A 351 5.28 17.27 27.18
N ILE A 352 6.31 17.20 26.33
CA ILE A 352 6.16 17.24 24.87
C ILE A 352 5.46 15.98 24.38
N LEU A 353 5.87 14.81 24.89
CA LEU A 353 5.23 13.53 24.55
C LEU A 353 3.74 13.53 24.91
N PHE A 354 3.38 14.06 26.08
CA PHE A 354 1.98 14.20 26.50
C PHE A 354 1.18 15.13 25.58
N ALA A 355 1.76 16.27 25.19
CA ALA A 355 1.11 17.23 24.31
C ALA A 355 0.91 16.69 22.89
N GLU A 356 1.85 15.90 22.36
CA GLU A 356 1.77 15.33 21.00
C GLU A 356 0.90 14.06 20.95
N HIS A 357 0.81 13.31 22.04
CA HIS A 357 0.17 11.99 22.09
C HIS A 357 -0.61 11.76 23.40
N PRO A 358 -1.74 12.47 23.63
CA PRO A 358 -2.51 12.35 24.87
C PRO A 358 -3.05 10.92 25.12
N ASP A 359 -3.29 10.15 24.06
CA ASP A 359 -3.88 8.80 24.14
C ASP A 359 -2.84 7.66 24.34
N GLY A 360 -1.54 7.97 24.34
CA GLY A 360 -0.45 6.97 24.31
C GLY A 360 0.08 6.50 25.66
N LEU A 361 -0.47 6.99 26.78
CA LEU A 361 0.06 6.75 28.12
C LEU A 361 -0.73 5.69 28.88
N LEU A 362 -0.46 4.42 28.59
CA LEU A 362 -0.46 3.39 29.62
C LEU A 362 0.60 2.32 29.25
N PRO A 363 1.82 2.36 29.81
CA PRO A 363 2.46 1.10 30.15
C PRO A 363 1.65 0.48 31.29
N GLU A 364 0.92 -0.59 31.00
CA GLU A 364 0.58 -1.57 32.03
C GLU A 364 1.89 -2.00 32.70
N THR A 365 1.93 -1.86 34.01
CA THR A 365 2.91 -2.44 34.94
C THR A 365 4.30 -1.78 35.01
N THR A 366 4.51 -1.08 36.12
CA THR A 366 5.77 -1.12 36.86
C THR A 366 5.41 -1.19 38.35
N PRO A 367 6.16 -1.97 39.12
CA PRO A 367 5.85 -3.36 39.54
C PRO A 367 4.53 -3.57 40.30
#